data_AF-M5JSG8-F1
#
_entry.id   AF-M5JSG8-F1
#
_cell.length_a   1.000
_cell.length_b   1.000
_cell.length_c   1.000
_cell.angle_alpha   90.00
_cell.angle_beta   90.00
_cell.angle_gamma   90.00
#
_symmetry.space_group_name_H-M   'P 1'
#
loop_
_entity.id
_entity.type
_entity.pdbx_description
1 polymer ?
#
loop_
_entity_poly.entity_id
_entity_poly.type
_entity_poly.pdbx_seq_one_letter_code
_entity_poly.pdbx_strand_id
1 'polypeptide(L)'
;MTEVSRSFQRLLVETLIPQFCTGNAGGFLPSSFDQRSLRLSDIDMADFLRAWNGQLVTHLGSGKYRAARSGASEQFFWSGSKNASPRTFTLWIEPVITLGILARLHFDFGWPQEFIGTQSAGDWAFDVIVTNNPDSMDEYIACEVKKSRKEIDALAEYMQHFARNPDTLPDEKSASKNAFKKVAALRKRKPPFLWLVGPDRYEQVFRLSYGDGGRITMEDIPLDELNYQNFKGPSL
;
A
#
# COMPACT_ATOMS: atom_id res chain seq x y z
N MET A 1 18.45 8.84 -17.82
CA MET A 1 17.46 7.80 -17.53
C MET A 1 18.20 6.53 -17.18
N THR A 2 18.00 5.99 -15.98
CA THR A 2 18.74 4.80 -15.54
C THR A 2 18.19 3.55 -16.23
N GLU A 3 18.86 2.40 -16.05
CA GLU A 3 18.37 1.12 -16.59
C GLU A 3 17.04 0.69 -15.94
N VAL A 4 16.87 1.00 -14.65
CA VAL A 4 15.63 0.75 -13.92
C VAL A 4 14.48 1.56 -14.53
N SER A 5 14.63 2.88 -14.72
CA SER A 5 13.56 3.68 -15.29
C SER A 5 13.21 3.25 -16.72
N ARG A 6 14.21 2.81 -17.53
CA ARG A 6 13.95 2.23 -18.86
C ARG A 6 13.13 0.93 -18.79
N SER A 7 13.48 0.03 -17.88
CA SER A 7 12.78 -1.26 -17.72
C SER A 7 11.34 -1.06 -17.24
N PHE A 8 11.13 -0.15 -16.29
CA PHE A 8 9.80 0.19 -15.80
C PHE A 8 8.93 0.85 -16.88
N GLN A 9 9.48 1.82 -17.63
CA GLN A 9 8.77 2.44 -18.75
C GLN A 9 8.42 1.43 -19.84
N ARG A 10 9.33 0.50 -20.15
CA ARG A 10 9.07 -0.58 -21.10
C ARG A 10 7.89 -1.44 -20.64
N LEU A 11 7.88 -1.89 -19.38
CA LEU A 11 6.76 -2.66 -18.82
C LEU A 11 5.43 -1.89 -18.89
N LEU A 12 5.44 -0.59 -18.59
CA LEU A 12 4.25 0.24 -18.72
C LEU A 12 3.75 0.32 -20.17
N VAL A 13 4.62 0.68 -21.11
CA VAL A 13 4.24 0.95 -22.51
C VAL A 13 3.91 -0.32 -23.28
N GLU A 14 4.65 -1.41 -23.05
CA GLU A 14 4.48 -2.65 -23.82
C GLU A 14 3.45 -3.59 -23.20
N THR A 15 3.15 -3.47 -21.90
CA THR A 15 2.26 -4.42 -21.20
C THR A 15 1.09 -3.71 -20.52
N LEU A 16 1.35 -2.90 -19.50
CA LEU A 16 0.29 -2.44 -18.59
C LEU A 16 -0.68 -1.45 -19.25
N ILE A 17 -0.18 -0.47 -20.00
CA ILE A 17 -1.00 0.52 -20.71
C ILE A 17 -1.84 -0.17 -21.80
N PRO A 18 -1.26 -0.98 -22.71
CA PRO A 18 -2.06 -1.71 -23.70
C PRO A 18 -3.16 -2.55 -23.07
N GLN A 19 -2.87 -3.32 -22.02
CA GLN A 19 -3.85 -4.16 -21.33
C GLN A 19 -4.93 -3.35 -20.63
N PHE A 20 -4.60 -2.19 -20.06
CA PHE A 20 -5.59 -1.26 -19.51
C PHE A 20 -6.52 -0.71 -20.59
N CYS A 21 -5.99 -0.33 -21.75
CA CYS A 21 -6.76 0.21 -22.87
C CYS A 21 -7.68 -0.84 -23.52
N THR A 22 -7.20 -2.06 -23.75
CA THR A 22 -8.01 -3.13 -24.35
C THR A 22 -9.06 -3.68 -23.40
N GLY A 23 -8.73 -3.74 -22.10
CA GLY A 23 -9.60 -4.33 -21.08
C GLY A 23 -10.67 -3.39 -20.52
N ASN A 24 -10.75 -2.13 -20.97
CA ASN A 24 -11.77 -1.17 -20.55
C ASN A 24 -12.63 -0.75 -21.74
N ALA A 25 -13.94 -0.99 -21.66
CA ALA A 25 -14.94 -0.61 -22.68
C ALA A 25 -15.07 0.92 -22.91
N GLY A 26 -14.29 1.74 -22.19
CA GLY A 26 -14.32 3.20 -22.25
C GLY A 26 -13.52 3.82 -23.40
N GLY A 27 -12.96 3.04 -24.31
CA GLY A 27 -12.26 3.55 -25.50
C GLY A 27 -10.97 4.30 -25.22
N PHE A 28 -10.22 3.90 -24.19
CA PHE A 28 -8.92 4.50 -23.90
C PHE A 28 -7.92 4.17 -25.01
N LEU A 29 -7.14 5.18 -25.44
CA LEU A 29 -6.01 5.00 -26.33
C LEU A 29 -4.72 5.09 -25.52
N PRO A 30 -3.66 4.34 -25.88
CA PRO A 30 -2.36 4.47 -25.22
C PRO A 30 -1.82 5.91 -25.22
N SER A 31 -2.13 6.70 -26.26
CA SER A 31 -1.79 8.12 -26.36
C SER A 31 -2.53 9.02 -25.36
N SER A 32 -3.60 8.53 -24.73
CA SER A 32 -4.35 9.27 -23.69
C SER A 32 -3.72 9.16 -22.30
N PHE A 33 -2.62 8.42 -22.16
CA PHE A 33 -1.88 8.31 -20.91
C PHE A 33 -1.16 9.63 -20.59
N ASP A 34 -1.41 10.19 -19.40
CA ASP A 34 -0.71 11.39 -18.94
C ASP A 34 0.68 11.02 -18.39
N GLN A 35 1.69 11.18 -19.25
CA GLN A 35 3.11 10.95 -18.95
C GLN A 35 3.60 11.73 -17.71
N ARG A 36 2.94 12.84 -17.35
CA ARG A 36 3.34 13.62 -16.16
C ARG A 36 3.08 12.89 -14.84
N SER A 37 2.29 11.80 -14.87
CA SER A 37 2.07 10.92 -13.71
C SER A 37 3.24 9.99 -13.38
N LEU A 38 4.27 9.90 -14.24
CA LEU A 38 5.47 9.07 -14.04
C LEU A 38 6.51 9.68 -13.08
N ARG A 39 6.09 10.53 -12.14
CA ARG A 39 6.99 11.16 -11.16
C ARG A 39 7.27 10.18 -10.02
N LEU A 40 8.05 9.15 -10.31
CA LEU A 40 8.51 8.14 -9.36
C LEU A 40 10.03 8.23 -9.21
N SER A 41 10.53 7.85 -8.04
CA SER A 41 11.97 7.67 -7.85
C SER A 41 12.44 6.38 -8.54
N ASP A 42 13.74 6.28 -8.83
CA ASP A 42 14.31 5.04 -9.35
C ASP A 42 14.17 3.88 -8.35
N ILE A 43 14.18 4.15 -7.04
CA ILE A 43 14.02 3.10 -6.03
C ILE A 43 12.59 2.54 -5.98
N ASP A 44 11.57 3.39 -6.11
CA ASP A 44 10.17 2.93 -6.18
C ASP A 44 9.94 2.07 -7.45
N MET A 45 10.54 2.49 -8.58
CA MET A 45 10.50 1.70 -9.82
C MET A 45 11.24 0.36 -9.68
N ALA A 46 12.40 0.35 -9.00
CA ALA A 46 13.17 -0.86 -8.77
C ALA A 46 12.40 -1.86 -7.90
N ASP A 47 11.83 -1.40 -6.78
CA ASP A 47 11.06 -2.26 -5.87
C ASP A 47 9.78 -2.78 -6.54
N PHE A 48 9.11 -1.95 -7.36
CA PHE A 48 8.00 -2.41 -8.19
C PHE A 48 8.41 -3.55 -9.14
N LEU A 49 9.51 -3.37 -9.87
CA LEU A 49 10.00 -4.38 -10.82
C LEU A 49 10.41 -5.67 -10.11
N ARG A 50 10.96 -5.58 -8.89
CA ARG A 50 11.25 -6.75 -8.04
C ARG A 50 9.98 -7.53 -7.72
N ALA A 51 8.90 -6.87 -7.32
CA ALA A 51 7.63 -7.55 -7.02
C ALA A 51 7.00 -8.16 -8.28
N TRP A 52 7.03 -7.43 -9.40
CA TRP A 52 6.51 -7.91 -10.68
C TRP A 52 7.27 -9.15 -11.17
N ASN A 53 8.59 -9.07 -11.22
CA ASN A 53 9.44 -10.17 -11.70
C ASN A 53 9.45 -11.36 -10.71
N GLY A 54 9.32 -11.08 -9.42
CA GLY A 54 9.17 -12.08 -8.36
C GLY A 54 7.80 -12.74 -8.30
N GLN A 55 6.87 -12.36 -9.19
CA GLN A 55 5.50 -12.90 -9.24
C GLN A 55 4.76 -12.81 -7.89
N LEU A 56 5.02 -11.74 -7.12
CA LEU A 56 4.38 -11.52 -5.82
C LEU A 56 2.90 -11.14 -5.95
N VAL A 57 2.46 -10.78 -7.16
CA VAL A 57 1.08 -10.51 -7.50
C VAL A 57 0.68 -11.25 -8.78
N THR A 58 -0.59 -11.63 -8.85
CA THR A 58 -1.21 -12.10 -10.08
C THR A 58 -1.78 -10.90 -10.84
N HIS A 59 -1.32 -10.67 -12.06
CA HIS A 59 -1.91 -9.67 -12.94
C HIS A 59 -3.23 -10.19 -13.53
N LEU A 60 -4.31 -9.43 -13.38
CA LEU A 60 -5.68 -9.83 -13.73
C LEU A 60 -6.16 -9.23 -15.06
N GLY A 61 -5.32 -8.47 -15.76
CA GLY A 61 -5.74 -7.70 -16.94
C GLY A 61 -6.37 -6.36 -16.57
N SER A 62 -6.65 -5.53 -17.58
CA SER A 62 -7.24 -4.19 -17.40
C SER A 62 -6.50 -3.30 -16.38
N GLY A 63 -5.19 -3.49 -16.23
CA GLY A 63 -4.36 -2.79 -15.26
C GLY A 63 -4.66 -3.16 -13.80
N LYS A 64 -5.24 -4.32 -13.54
CA LYS A 64 -5.56 -4.82 -12.19
C LYS A 64 -4.61 -5.92 -11.73
N TYR A 65 -4.40 -6.03 -10.42
CA TYR A 65 -3.61 -7.09 -9.82
C TYR A 65 -4.20 -7.57 -8.49
N ARG A 66 -3.69 -8.71 -8.01
CA ARG A 66 -4.05 -9.29 -6.71
C ARG A 66 -2.85 -9.95 -6.05
N ALA A 67 -2.56 -9.61 -4.79
CA ALA A 67 -1.58 -10.30 -3.97
C ALA A 67 -2.11 -11.66 -3.45
N ALA A 68 -1.23 -12.52 -2.94
CA ALA A 68 -1.59 -13.83 -2.42
C ALA A 68 -2.70 -13.77 -1.34
N ARG A 69 -2.58 -12.82 -0.40
CA ARG A 69 -3.58 -12.58 0.64
C ARG A 69 -4.31 -11.25 0.43
N SER A 70 -5.18 -11.16 -0.57
CA SER A 70 -5.86 -9.89 -0.85
C SER A 70 -7.37 -9.94 -0.66
N GLY A 71 -7.91 -8.96 0.07
CA GLY A 71 -9.35 -8.75 0.26
C GLY A 71 -10.05 -8.17 -0.97
N ALA A 72 -9.31 -7.65 -1.95
CA ALA A 72 -9.84 -7.06 -3.17
C ALA A 72 -8.86 -7.24 -4.36
N SER A 73 -9.22 -6.73 -5.52
CA SER A 73 -8.25 -6.47 -6.60
C SER A 73 -7.90 -4.99 -6.60
N GLU A 74 -6.65 -4.66 -6.82
CA GLU A 74 -6.17 -3.28 -6.94
C GLU A 74 -5.93 -2.92 -8.42
N GLN A 75 -5.69 -1.64 -8.72
CA GLN A 75 -5.49 -1.16 -10.08
C GLN A 75 -4.34 -0.15 -10.18
N PHE A 76 -3.59 -0.19 -11.28
CA PHE A 76 -2.45 0.72 -11.51
C PHE A 76 -2.84 2.09 -12.05
N PHE A 77 -4.03 2.23 -12.66
CA PHE A 77 -4.40 3.45 -13.38
C PHE A 77 -5.64 4.10 -12.79
N TRP A 78 -5.64 5.43 -12.74
CA TRP A 78 -6.82 6.23 -12.44
C TRP A 78 -7.38 6.84 -13.72
N SER A 79 -8.67 6.65 -13.95
CA SER A 79 -9.34 7.19 -15.12
C SER A 79 -9.78 8.63 -14.89
N GLY A 80 -9.50 9.52 -15.85
CA GLY A 80 -9.98 10.89 -15.86
C GLY A 80 -11.50 11.01 -16.06
N SER A 81 -11.98 12.23 -16.25
CA SER A 81 -13.41 12.53 -16.42
C SER A 81 -14.04 11.76 -17.59
N LYS A 82 -15.22 11.15 -17.37
CA LYS A 82 -15.98 10.46 -18.43
C LYS A 82 -16.43 11.39 -19.57
N ASN A 83 -16.44 12.70 -19.33
CA ASN A 83 -16.89 13.70 -20.31
C ASN A 83 -15.75 14.24 -21.20
N ALA A 84 -14.50 13.86 -20.93
CA ALA A 84 -13.36 14.26 -21.75
C ALA A 84 -13.18 13.34 -22.96
N SER A 85 -12.85 13.90 -24.13
CA SER A 85 -12.55 13.14 -25.35
C SER A 85 -11.26 13.64 -26.02
N PRO A 86 -10.21 12.81 -26.16
CA PRO A 86 -10.12 11.46 -25.62
C PRO A 86 -10.05 11.48 -24.09
N ARG A 87 -10.62 10.45 -23.45
CA ARG A 87 -10.56 10.30 -22.00
C ARG A 87 -9.13 9.98 -21.58
N THR A 88 -8.55 10.80 -20.70
CA THR A 88 -7.20 10.59 -20.19
C THR A 88 -7.18 9.65 -19.00
N PHE A 89 -6.01 9.10 -18.69
CA PHE A 89 -5.77 8.30 -17.49
C PHE A 89 -4.33 8.50 -17.01
N THR A 90 -4.10 8.29 -15.73
CA THR A 90 -2.83 8.52 -15.03
C THR A 90 -2.37 7.26 -14.31
N LEU A 91 -1.06 7.10 -14.13
CA LEU A 91 -0.52 6.11 -13.21
C LEU A 91 -0.88 6.51 -11.78
N TRP A 92 -1.40 5.57 -11.01
CA TRP A 92 -1.67 5.73 -9.60
C TRP A 92 -0.44 5.31 -8.81
N ILE A 93 0.21 6.29 -8.16
CA ILE A 93 1.51 6.12 -7.49
C ILE A 93 1.42 5.14 -6.31
N GLU A 94 0.35 5.20 -5.51
CA GLU A 94 0.20 4.36 -4.32
C GLU A 94 0.28 2.86 -4.66
N PRO A 95 -0.46 2.32 -5.64
CA PRO A 95 -0.29 0.94 -6.11
C PRO A 95 1.13 0.55 -6.55
N VAL A 96 1.92 1.50 -7.08
CA VAL A 96 3.32 1.22 -7.45
C VAL A 96 4.16 1.01 -6.20
N ILE A 97 3.99 1.88 -5.20
CA ILE A 97 4.66 1.78 -3.90
C ILE A 97 4.17 0.53 -3.14
N THR A 98 2.87 0.22 -3.19
CA THR A 98 2.26 -1.00 -2.62
C THR A 98 2.99 -2.24 -3.13
N LEU A 99 3.18 -2.39 -4.44
CA LEU A 99 3.95 -3.51 -4.99
C LEU A 99 5.40 -3.52 -4.50
N GLY A 100 6.04 -2.34 -4.45
CA GLY A 100 7.39 -2.23 -3.91
C GLY A 100 7.49 -2.73 -2.46
N ILE A 101 6.48 -2.47 -1.64
CA ILE A 101 6.41 -2.97 -0.26
C ILE A 101 6.31 -4.50 -0.24
N LEU A 102 5.54 -5.13 -1.13
CA LEU A 102 5.47 -6.59 -1.22
C LEU A 102 6.86 -7.19 -1.51
N ALA A 103 7.63 -6.58 -2.41
CA ALA A 103 9.00 -6.99 -2.68
C ALA A 103 9.88 -6.87 -1.44
N ARG A 104 9.78 -5.77 -0.69
CA ARG A 104 10.58 -5.55 0.52
C ARG A 104 10.24 -6.55 1.61
N LEU A 105 8.95 -6.77 1.88
CA LEU A 105 8.49 -7.77 2.84
C LEU A 105 9.04 -9.16 2.50
N HIS A 106 8.95 -9.56 1.23
CA HIS A 106 9.37 -10.89 0.82
C HIS A 106 10.88 -11.05 0.74
N PHE A 107 11.55 -10.20 -0.04
CA PHE A 107 12.96 -10.37 -0.38
C PHE A 107 13.92 -9.75 0.64
N ASP A 108 13.54 -8.65 1.29
CA ASP A 108 14.41 -7.93 2.23
C ASP A 108 14.15 -8.36 3.68
N PHE A 109 12.87 -8.55 4.05
CA PHE A 109 12.46 -8.91 5.42
C PHE A 109 12.16 -10.39 5.60
N GLY A 110 12.21 -11.19 4.52
CA GLY A 110 12.12 -12.65 4.58
C GLY A 110 10.72 -13.20 4.85
N TRP A 111 9.66 -12.41 4.71
CA TRP A 111 8.29 -12.90 4.88
C TRP A 111 7.89 -13.84 3.74
N PRO A 112 7.34 -15.03 4.04
CA PRO A 112 6.81 -15.90 2.99
C PRO A 112 5.60 -15.26 2.30
N GLN A 113 5.48 -15.45 0.98
CA GLN A 113 4.48 -14.78 0.15
C GLN A 113 3.04 -15.04 0.62
N GLU A 114 2.78 -16.22 1.17
CA GLU A 114 1.48 -16.66 1.68
C GLU A 114 1.01 -15.90 2.93
N PHE A 115 1.89 -15.15 3.61
CA PHE A 115 1.53 -14.26 4.72
C PHE A 115 1.29 -12.83 4.27
N ILE A 116 1.68 -12.47 3.03
CA ILE A 116 1.69 -11.10 2.54
C ILE A 116 0.44 -10.82 1.72
N GLY A 117 -0.19 -9.69 2.01
CA GLY A 117 -1.48 -9.32 1.46
C GLY A 117 -1.64 -7.85 1.12
N THR A 118 -2.73 -7.55 0.43
CA THR A 118 -3.17 -6.18 0.19
C THR A 118 -4.64 -6.00 0.53
N GLN A 119 -5.06 -4.77 0.80
CA GLN A 119 -6.45 -4.40 1.08
C GLN A 119 -7.07 -5.23 2.22
N SER A 120 -6.81 -4.81 3.46
CA SER A 120 -7.26 -5.52 4.68
C SER A 120 -8.74 -5.94 4.63
N ALA A 121 -9.07 -7.11 5.17
CA ALA A 121 -10.41 -7.71 5.00
C ALA A 121 -11.55 -6.84 5.58
N GLY A 122 -12.66 -6.78 4.84
CA GLY A 122 -13.94 -6.20 5.29
C GLY A 122 -14.10 -4.70 5.10
N ASP A 123 -13.08 -3.88 5.37
CA ASP A 123 -13.20 -2.41 5.30
C ASP A 123 -12.05 -1.71 4.56
N TRP A 124 -11.04 -2.47 4.08
CA TRP A 124 -9.89 -1.95 3.36
C TRP A 124 -9.17 -0.80 4.10
N ALA A 125 -9.11 -0.89 5.43
CA ALA A 125 -8.46 0.10 6.27
C ALA A 125 -6.96 0.26 5.99
N PHE A 126 -6.27 -0.77 5.49
CA PHE A 126 -4.84 -0.74 5.19
C PHE A 126 -4.54 -1.31 3.81
N ASP A 127 -3.61 -0.67 3.11
CA ASP A 127 -3.21 -1.00 1.73
C ASP A 127 -2.43 -2.31 1.65
N VAL A 128 -1.52 -2.55 2.60
CA VAL A 128 -0.70 -3.77 2.71
C VAL A 128 -0.90 -4.39 4.09
N ILE A 129 -0.95 -5.72 4.13
CA ILE A 129 -0.99 -6.47 5.39
C ILE A 129 0.03 -7.60 5.37
N VAL A 130 0.50 -7.95 6.55
CA VAL A 130 1.14 -9.24 6.82
C VAL A 130 0.33 -9.93 7.88
N THR A 131 -0.01 -11.20 7.71
CA THR A 131 -0.80 -11.96 8.67
C THR A 131 0.09 -12.76 9.61
N ASN A 132 -0.42 -13.20 10.76
CA ASN A 132 0.28 -14.12 11.67
C ASN A 132 0.01 -15.60 11.33
N ASN A 133 -0.96 -15.86 10.47
CA ASN A 133 -1.39 -17.18 10.01
C ASN A 133 -1.78 -17.03 8.54
N PRO A 134 -1.26 -17.88 7.63
CA PRO A 134 -1.57 -17.80 6.21
C PRO A 134 -3.05 -18.08 5.90
N ASP A 135 -3.80 -18.67 6.82
CA ASP A 135 -5.25 -18.91 6.69
C ASP A 135 -6.10 -17.78 7.27
N SER A 136 -5.53 -16.88 8.08
CA SER A 136 -6.23 -15.73 8.66
C SER A 136 -6.05 -14.45 7.82
N MET A 137 -6.91 -13.45 8.05
CA MET A 137 -6.74 -12.08 7.59
C MET A 137 -6.41 -11.12 8.74
N ASP A 138 -6.15 -11.64 9.93
CA ASP A 138 -5.73 -10.86 11.09
C ASP A 138 -4.32 -10.32 10.85
N GLU A 139 -4.18 -8.99 10.91
CA GLU A 139 -2.91 -8.35 10.61
C GLU A 139 -1.93 -8.51 11.78
N TYR A 140 -0.74 -8.99 11.45
CA TYR A 140 0.46 -8.85 12.26
C TYR A 140 1.16 -7.51 11.97
N ILE A 141 1.26 -7.14 10.69
CA ILE A 141 1.71 -5.81 10.26
C ILE A 141 0.57 -5.17 9.48
N ALA A 142 0.08 -4.03 9.95
CA ALA A 142 -0.81 -3.16 9.19
C ALA A 142 0.03 -2.10 8.48
N CYS A 143 -0.13 -1.95 7.16
CA CYS A 143 0.68 -1.02 6.39
C CYS A 143 -0.18 -0.10 5.51
N GLU A 144 0.10 1.21 5.59
CA GLU A 144 -0.58 2.24 4.81
C GLU A 144 0.39 2.95 3.88
N VAL A 145 -0.05 3.18 2.64
CA VAL A 145 0.74 3.84 1.61
C VAL A 145 0.20 5.24 1.33
N LYS A 146 1.08 6.22 1.13
CA LYS A 146 0.72 7.55 0.61
C LYS A 146 1.65 7.98 -0.50
N LYS A 147 1.15 8.80 -1.41
CA LYS A 147 1.92 9.33 -2.56
C LYS A 147 2.92 10.43 -2.19
N SER A 148 2.97 10.90 -0.94
CA SER A 148 3.89 11.96 -0.52
C SER A 148 4.32 11.87 0.94
N ARG A 149 5.54 12.36 1.24
CA ARG A 149 6.07 12.44 2.62
C ARG A 149 5.16 13.25 3.55
N LYS A 150 4.66 14.40 3.06
CA LYS A 150 3.73 15.27 3.80
C LYS A 150 2.44 14.54 4.21
N GLU A 151 1.92 13.65 3.36
CA GLU A 151 0.73 12.86 3.70
C GLU A 151 1.04 11.79 4.75
N ILE A 152 2.24 11.21 4.75
CA ILE A 152 2.70 10.31 5.81
C ILE A 152 2.82 11.04 7.14
N ASP A 153 3.50 12.19 7.16
CA ASP A 153 3.65 13.01 8.38
C ASP A 153 2.30 13.39 8.98
N ALA A 154 1.40 13.92 8.15
CA ALA A 154 0.07 14.30 8.59
C ALA A 154 -0.75 13.10 9.08
N LEU A 155 -0.63 11.95 8.41
CA LEU A 155 -1.30 10.73 8.82
C LEU A 155 -0.78 10.24 10.18
N ALA A 156 0.54 10.19 10.36
CA ALA A 156 1.17 9.78 11.62
C ALA A 156 0.73 10.68 12.78
N GLU A 157 0.75 12.00 12.59
CA GLU A 157 0.32 12.98 13.59
C GLU A 157 -1.15 12.76 14.00
N TYR A 158 -2.06 12.66 13.02
CA TYR A 158 -3.48 12.40 13.32
C TYR A 158 -3.69 11.03 13.97
N MET A 159 -3.02 9.98 13.51
CA MET A 159 -3.15 8.64 14.09
C MET A 159 -2.67 8.62 15.54
N GLN A 160 -1.53 9.23 15.85
CA GLN A 160 -1.04 9.36 17.23
C GLN A 160 -2.01 10.18 18.11
N HIS A 161 -2.58 11.26 17.56
CA HIS A 161 -3.59 12.06 18.27
C HIS A 161 -4.81 11.22 18.64
N PHE A 162 -5.43 10.53 17.67
CA PHE A 162 -6.61 9.71 17.94
C PHE A 162 -6.27 8.46 18.77
N ALA A 163 -5.08 7.90 18.63
CA ALA A 163 -4.60 6.76 19.42
C ALA A 163 -4.56 7.08 20.92
N ARG A 164 -4.08 8.29 21.28
CA ARG A 164 -4.01 8.78 22.68
C ARG A 164 -5.37 9.24 23.22
N ASN A 165 -6.25 9.75 22.35
CA ASN A 165 -7.53 10.35 22.73
C ASN A 165 -8.71 9.60 22.08
N PRO A 166 -9.12 8.43 22.62
CA PRO A 166 -10.11 7.55 22.00
C PRO A 166 -11.50 8.16 21.85
N ASP A 167 -11.87 9.10 22.73
CA ASP A 167 -13.17 9.78 22.71
C ASP A 167 -13.22 10.98 21.76
N THR A 168 -12.09 11.36 21.16
CA THR A 168 -12.03 12.50 20.24
C THR A 168 -12.56 12.11 18.87
N LEU A 169 -13.54 12.88 18.38
CA LEU A 169 -14.10 12.75 17.04
C LEU A 169 -13.25 13.46 15.99
N PRO A 170 -13.22 12.98 14.74
CA PRO A 170 -12.48 13.65 13.67
C PRO A 170 -13.14 14.97 13.29
N ASP A 171 -12.32 15.96 12.93
CA ASP A 171 -12.78 17.18 12.27
C ASP A 171 -13.25 16.91 10.82
N GLU A 172 -13.67 17.97 10.11
CA GLU A 172 -14.18 17.84 8.74
C GLU A 172 -13.10 17.50 7.69
N LYS A 173 -11.80 17.52 8.04
CA LYS A 173 -10.72 17.29 7.08
C LYS A 173 -10.68 15.81 6.69
N SER A 174 -10.52 15.55 5.40
CA SER A 174 -10.43 14.18 4.87
C SER A 174 -9.30 13.37 5.50
N ALA A 175 -8.13 13.97 5.72
CA ALA A 175 -6.99 13.30 6.36
C ALA A 175 -7.29 12.86 7.79
N SER A 176 -7.95 13.72 8.57
CA SER A 176 -8.39 13.45 9.94
C SER A 176 -9.43 12.33 9.99
N LYS A 177 -10.47 12.37 9.13
CA LYS A 177 -11.45 11.28 9.01
C LYS A 177 -10.81 9.95 8.61
N ASN A 178 -9.83 9.97 7.70
CA ASN A 178 -9.10 8.78 7.27
C ASN A 178 -8.27 8.19 8.41
N ALA A 179 -7.49 9.02 9.11
CA ALA A 179 -6.70 8.61 10.27
C ALA A 179 -7.59 8.02 11.37
N PHE A 180 -8.73 8.66 11.68
CA PHE A 180 -9.68 8.18 12.67
C PHE A 180 -10.20 6.76 12.34
N LYS A 181 -10.58 6.52 11.08
CA LYS A 181 -11.00 5.18 10.63
C LYS A 181 -9.88 4.14 10.80
N LYS A 182 -8.64 4.49 10.48
CA LYS A 182 -7.50 3.58 10.65
C LYS A 182 -7.22 3.25 12.11
N VAL A 183 -7.27 4.25 13.00
CA VAL A 183 -7.10 4.01 14.45
C VAL A 183 -8.25 3.15 15.00
N ALA A 184 -9.48 3.34 14.52
CA ALA A 184 -10.59 2.46 14.86
C ALA A 184 -10.34 1.01 14.41
N ALA A 185 -9.80 0.80 13.21
CA ALA A 185 -9.39 -0.52 12.75
C ALA A 185 -8.27 -1.13 13.62
N LEU A 186 -7.25 -0.34 14.00
CA LEU A 186 -6.18 -0.77 14.90
C LEU A 186 -6.74 -1.23 16.26
N ARG A 187 -7.69 -0.49 16.85
CA ARG A 187 -8.32 -0.88 18.13
C ARG A 187 -9.04 -2.21 18.02
N LYS A 188 -9.73 -2.43 16.89
CA LYS A 188 -10.53 -3.62 16.66
C LYS A 188 -9.66 -4.86 16.47
N ARG A 189 -8.60 -4.74 15.66
CA ARG A 189 -7.80 -5.90 15.17
C ARG A 189 -6.53 -6.14 15.97
N LYS A 190 -6.06 -5.11 16.65
CA LYS A 190 -4.88 -5.13 17.51
C LYS A 190 -3.59 -5.65 16.86
N PRO A 191 -3.22 -5.24 15.63
CA PRO A 191 -1.92 -5.61 15.07
C PRO A 191 -0.78 -5.08 15.96
N PRO A 192 0.30 -5.84 16.18
CA PRO A 192 1.44 -5.36 16.96
C PRO A 192 2.25 -4.27 16.25
N PHE A 193 2.16 -4.15 14.91
CA PHE A 193 2.94 -3.20 14.13
C PHE A 193 2.08 -2.38 13.16
N LEU A 194 2.42 -1.10 13.04
CA LEU A 194 1.96 -0.21 11.98
C LEU A 194 3.16 0.28 11.18
N TRP A 195 3.06 0.23 9.85
CA TRP A 195 4.05 0.76 8.94
C TRP A 195 3.43 1.77 7.99
N LEU A 196 3.94 3.00 7.98
CA LEU A 196 3.49 4.05 7.08
C LEU A 196 4.57 4.27 6.02
N VAL A 197 4.21 4.18 4.74
CA VAL A 197 5.17 4.21 3.62
C VAL A 197 4.79 5.25 2.57
N GLY A 198 5.73 6.15 2.30
CA GLY A 198 5.70 7.13 1.24
C GLY A 198 6.68 6.82 0.09
N PRO A 199 6.77 7.73 -0.90
CA PRO A 199 7.70 7.58 -2.02
C PRO A 199 9.16 7.65 -1.55
N ASP A 200 10.07 7.10 -2.36
CA ASP A 200 11.51 7.16 -2.12
C ASP A 200 11.91 6.53 -0.77
N ARG A 201 11.23 5.42 -0.42
CA ARG A 201 11.36 4.70 0.85
C ARG A 201 11.24 5.58 2.10
N TYR A 202 10.48 6.68 2.02
CA TYR A 202 10.17 7.46 3.20
C TYR A 202 9.20 6.68 4.09
N GLU A 203 9.59 6.38 5.33
CA GLU A 203 8.81 5.47 6.16
C GLU A 203 8.87 5.78 7.65
N GLN A 204 7.79 5.40 8.34
CA GLN A 204 7.69 5.46 9.80
C GLN A 204 7.10 4.13 10.28
N VAL A 205 7.74 3.51 11.28
CA VAL A 205 7.33 2.21 11.81
C VAL A 205 7.04 2.37 13.30
N PHE A 206 5.89 1.84 13.71
CA PHE A 206 5.44 1.90 15.09
C PHE A 206 5.19 0.51 15.66
N ARG A 207 5.70 0.25 16.86
CA ARG A 207 5.20 -0.80 17.73
C ARG A 207 3.95 -0.30 18.44
N LEU A 208 2.89 -1.12 18.43
CA LEU A 208 1.61 -0.78 19.01
C LEU A 208 1.39 -1.52 20.33
N SER A 209 1.03 -0.78 21.37
CA SER A 209 0.58 -1.32 22.65
C SER A 209 -0.83 -0.84 22.96
N TYR A 210 -1.71 -1.77 23.35
CA TYR A 210 -3.12 -1.52 23.55
C TYR A 210 -3.43 -1.43 25.05
N GLY A 211 -3.76 -0.22 25.51
CA GLY A 211 -4.09 0.04 26.91
C GLY A 211 -5.61 0.07 27.17
N ASP A 212 -5.95 0.29 28.44
CA ASP A 212 -7.33 0.42 28.87
C ASP A 212 -8.03 1.63 28.22
N GLY A 213 -9.35 1.55 28.11
CA GLY A 213 -10.17 2.60 27.49
C GLY A 213 -9.94 2.77 25.98
N GLY A 214 -9.32 1.79 25.31
CA GLY A 214 -9.06 1.84 23.87
C GLY A 214 -7.90 2.77 23.46
N ARG A 215 -7.06 3.17 24.41
CA ARG A 215 -5.82 3.91 24.11
C ARG A 215 -4.83 3.01 23.39
N ILE A 216 -4.10 3.59 22.44
CA ILE A 216 -3.00 2.92 21.74
C ILE A 216 -1.75 3.77 21.96
N THR A 217 -0.68 3.14 22.44
CA THR A 217 0.67 3.72 22.42
C THR A 217 1.34 3.31 21.12
N MET A 218 1.86 4.30 20.40
CA MET A 218 2.64 4.11 19.18
C MET A 218 4.08 4.49 19.50
N GLU A 219 4.97 3.51 19.57
CA GLU A 219 6.40 3.69 19.81
C GLU A 219 7.14 3.60 18.48
N ASP A 220 7.89 4.64 18.11
CA ASP A 220 8.77 4.59 16.95
C ASP A 220 9.83 3.49 17.12
N ILE A 221 9.94 2.60 16.13
CA ILE A 221 10.93 1.52 16.14
C ILE A 221 11.74 1.51 14.84
N PRO A 222 12.95 0.91 14.87
CA PRO A 222 13.70 0.60 13.65
C PRO A 222 12.94 -0.35 12.72
N LEU A 223 13.18 -0.21 11.41
CA LEU A 223 12.49 -0.99 10.38
C LEU A 223 12.81 -2.49 10.41
N ASP A 224 14.02 -2.87 10.84
CA ASP A 224 14.47 -4.26 10.95
C ASP A 224 13.70 -5.06 12.01
N GLU A 225 12.98 -4.41 12.91
CA GLU A 225 12.00 -5.07 13.80
C GLU A 225 10.89 -5.77 13.02
N LEU A 226 10.59 -5.35 11.78
CA LEU A 226 9.60 -6.00 10.91
C LEU A 226 10.12 -7.28 10.24
N ASN A 227 11.38 -7.67 10.42
CA ASN A 227 11.94 -8.89 9.83
C ASN A 227 11.19 -10.14 10.31
N TYR A 228 10.97 -11.09 9.39
CA TYR A 228 10.33 -12.37 9.70
C TYR A 228 11.08 -13.16 10.76
N GLN A 229 12.40 -13.00 10.89
CA GLN A 229 13.19 -13.64 11.96
C GLN A 229 12.79 -13.18 13.37
N ASN A 230 12.20 -11.99 13.51
CA ASN A 230 11.69 -11.46 14.76
C ASN A 230 10.23 -11.89 15.03
N PHE A 231 9.58 -12.53 14.05
CA PHE A 231 8.21 -13.00 14.18
C PHE A 231 8.13 -14.10 15.23
N LYS A 232 7.50 -13.78 16.36
CA LYS A 232 7.08 -14.75 17.36
C LYS A 232 5.65 -15.14 17.03
N GLY A 233 5.50 -16.14 16.16
CA GLY A 233 4.20 -16.70 15.84
C GLY A 233 3.46 -17.17 17.10
N PRO A 234 2.14 -17.41 17.00
CA PRO A 234 1.41 -18.01 18.11
C PRO A 234 2.13 -19.31 18.50
N SER A 235 2.51 -19.43 19.78
CA SER A 235 2.95 -20.70 20.34
C SER A 235 1.83 -21.70 20.08
N LEU A 236 2.10 -22.71 19.24
CA LEU A 236 1.18 -23.83 19.00
C LEU A 236 0.85 -24.54 20.31
#